data_AF-A0A3P7JNL5-F1
#
_entry.id   AF-A0A3P7JNL5-F1
#
_cell.length_a   1.000
_cell.length_b   1.000
_cell.length_c   1.000
_cell.angle_alpha   90.00
_cell.angle_beta   90.00
_cell.angle_gamma   90.00
#
_symmetry.space_group_name_H-M   'P 1'
#
loop_
_entity.id
_entity.type
_entity.pdbx_description
1 polymer ?
#
loop_
_entity_poly.entity_id
_entity_poly.type
_entity_poly.pdbx_seq_one_letter_code
_entity_poly.pdbx_strand_id
1 'polypeptide(L)'
;AFGAGEDAVIGESSDPSPRASSVCSTHDAKVFCICETCGRVSLCAHCISLHPTHHISPIGDPRACISSLLAESRRNERSIEEAIESVRAMSERVDASVQAAASELRSLMHLHMSALEERKRELLQRVDTIRQTKTKNLKAQAENLALAKTKFAQTIKSVEAAAAGEDSTHLTSAFQELLQVQ
;
A
#
# COMPACT_ATOMS: atom_id res chain seq x y z
N ALA A 1 -21.73 24.54 -59.23
CA ALA A 1 -22.04 24.00 -60.57
C ALA A 1 -21.68 22.52 -60.52
N PHE A 2 -22.54 21.52 -60.74
CA PHE A 2 -23.87 21.32 -61.32
C PHE A 2 -24.63 20.38 -60.34
N GLY A 3 -25.96 20.25 -60.26
CA GLY A 3 -27.12 20.73 -61.01
C GLY A 3 -28.30 19.80 -60.67
N ALA A 4 -29.50 20.40 -60.56
CA ALA A 4 -30.89 19.91 -60.68
C ALA A 4 -31.24 18.43 -60.36
N GLY A 5 -32.30 18.08 -59.62
CA GLY A 5 -33.62 18.69 -59.47
C GLY A 5 -34.66 17.85 -60.23
N GLU A 6 -35.67 17.32 -59.52
CA GLU A 6 -37.03 16.86 -59.97
C GLU A 6 -37.70 16.13 -58.77
N ASP A 7 -38.67 16.77 -58.11
CA ASP A 7 -40.14 16.64 -58.30
C ASP A 7 -40.73 15.36 -57.67
N ALA A 8 -41.32 15.48 -56.48
CA ALA A 8 -42.75 15.75 -56.23
C ALA A 8 -43.61 14.48 -56.29
N VAL A 9 -44.22 14.10 -55.15
CA VAL A 9 -45.61 13.66 -55.06
C VAL A 9 -46.07 13.66 -53.60
N ILE A 10 -47.24 14.25 -53.44
CA ILE A 10 -48.09 14.43 -52.27
C ILE A 10 -48.64 13.07 -51.81
N GLY A 11 -48.72 12.87 -50.50
CA GLY A 11 -49.35 11.68 -49.92
C GLY A 11 -49.60 11.84 -48.43
N GLU A 12 -50.65 12.59 -48.10
CA GLU A 12 -51.28 12.59 -46.79
C GLU A 12 -51.59 11.16 -46.33
N SER A 13 -51.21 10.83 -45.10
CA SER A 13 -51.95 9.92 -44.23
C SER A 13 -51.49 10.14 -42.80
N SER A 14 -51.96 11.26 -42.25
CA SER A 14 -52.08 11.42 -40.80
C SER A 14 -53.17 10.47 -40.30
N ASP A 15 -52.78 9.24 -39.97
CA ASP A 15 -53.56 8.39 -39.08
C ASP A 15 -52.99 8.55 -37.67
N PRO A 16 -53.62 9.29 -36.75
CA PRO A 16 -53.35 9.14 -35.33
C PRO A 16 -54.11 7.90 -34.85
N SER A 17 -53.80 6.73 -35.43
CA SER A 17 -54.10 5.48 -34.75
C SER A 17 -53.19 5.47 -33.51
N PRO A 18 -53.72 5.31 -32.28
CA PRO A 18 -52.90 5.28 -31.09
C PRO A 18 -52.06 4.01 -31.17
N ARG A 19 -50.90 4.10 -31.81
CA ARG A 19 -49.83 3.12 -31.67
C ARG A 19 -49.49 3.17 -30.21
N ALA A 20 -50.12 2.29 -29.42
CA ALA A 20 -49.70 2.00 -28.07
C ALA A 20 -48.19 1.84 -28.16
N SER A 21 -47.46 2.79 -27.59
CA SER A 21 -46.02 2.83 -27.66
C SER A 21 -45.53 1.44 -27.27
N SER A 22 -44.84 0.75 -28.19
CA SER A 22 -44.37 -0.63 -27.95
C SER A 22 -43.34 -0.70 -26.83
N VAL A 23 -42.95 0.47 -26.33
CA VAL A 23 -41.93 0.73 -25.33
C VAL A 23 -42.53 1.62 -24.24
N CYS A 24 -42.21 1.29 -22.99
CA CYS A 24 -42.63 2.02 -21.80
C CYS A 24 -41.87 3.35 -21.71
N SER A 25 -42.60 4.44 -21.50
CA SER A 25 -42.05 5.80 -21.44
C SER A 25 -41.05 6.04 -20.30
N THR A 26 -41.10 5.23 -19.24
CA THR A 26 -40.23 5.38 -18.06
C THR A 26 -39.02 4.44 -18.08
N HIS A 27 -39.17 3.25 -18.64
CA HIS A 27 -38.17 2.17 -18.51
C HIS A 27 -37.55 1.76 -19.84
N ASP A 28 -37.91 2.42 -20.95
CA ASP A 28 -37.47 2.10 -22.31
C ASP A 28 -37.59 0.59 -22.64
N ALA A 29 -38.60 -0.07 -22.05
CA ALA A 29 -38.78 -1.51 -22.07
C ALA A 29 -40.09 -1.91 -22.76
N LYS A 30 -40.13 -3.09 -23.38
CA LYS A 30 -41.32 -3.59 -24.08
C LYS A 30 -42.57 -3.54 -23.18
N VAL A 31 -43.67 -3.04 -23.74
CA VAL A 31 -44.98 -3.02 -23.06
C VAL A 31 -45.70 -4.35 -23.29
N PHE A 32 -46.36 -4.86 -22.24
CA PHE A 32 -47.10 -6.12 -22.27
C PHE A 32 -48.59 -5.94 -21.97
N CYS A 33 -48.92 -5.04 -21.04
CA CYS A 33 -50.28 -4.90 -20.53
C CYS A 33 -50.72 -3.44 -20.43
N ILE A 34 -52.01 -3.22 -20.23
CA ILE A 34 -52.61 -1.92 -19.94
C ILE A 34 -53.24 -1.99 -18.54
N CYS A 35 -53.02 -0.96 -17.72
CA CYS A 35 -53.68 -0.82 -16.44
C CYS A 35 -54.98 -0.04 -16.60
N GLU A 36 -56.12 -0.68 -16.38
CA GLU A 36 -57.43 -0.04 -16.50
C GLU A 36 -57.72 0.88 -15.30
N THR A 37 -57.22 0.54 -14.12
CA THR A 37 -57.35 1.35 -12.90
C THR A 37 -56.61 2.69 -12.97
N CYS A 38 -55.52 2.76 -13.73
CA CYS A 38 -54.68 3.97 -13.86
C CYS A 38 -54.99 4.79 -15.13
N GLY A 39 -56.20 4.66 -15.69
CA GLY A 39 -56.56 5.41 -16.90
C GLY A 39 -55.95 4.86 -18.19
N ARG A 40 -55.83 3.53 -18.29
CA ARG A 40 -55.31 2.80 -19.47
C ARG A 40 -53.83 3.08 -19.79
N VAL A 41 -53.01 3.16 -18.75
CA VAL A 41 -51.55 3.31 -18.89
C VAL A 41 -50.91 2.00 -19.35
N SER A 42 -50.01 2.07 -20.32
CA SER A 42 -49.18 0.96 -20.83
C SER A 42 -48.10 0.57 -19.82
N LEU A 43 -48.02 -0.72 -19.47
CA LEU A 43 -47.09 -1.28 -18.49
C LEU A 43 -46.04 -2.21 -19.14
N CYS A 44 -44.76 -1.99 -18.85
CA CYS A 44 -43.70 -2.99 -19.04
C CYS A 44 -43.61 -3.94 -17.82
N ALA A 45 -42.75 -4.97 -17.88
CA ALA A 45 -42.55 -5.93 -16.80
C ALA A 45 -42.27 -5.29 -15.42
N HIS A 46 -41.50 -4.19 -15.39
CA HIS A 46 -41.23 -3.44 -14.16
C HIS A 46 -42.46 -2.66 -13.67
N CYS A 47 -43.19 -1.98 -14.56
CA CYS A 47 -44.41 -1.27 -14.15
C CYS A 47 -45.50 -2.23 -13.64
N ILE A 48 -45.56 -3.46 -14.17
CA ILE A 48 -46.53 -4.46 -13.72
C ILE A 48 -46.31 -4.81 -12.22
N SER A 49 -45.06 -4.92 -11.75
CA SER A 49 -44.78 -5.25 -10.35
C SER A 49 -45.19 -4.13 -9.37
N LEU A 50 -45.32 -2.90 -9.86
CA LEU A 50 -45.79 -1.75 -9.07
C LEU A 50 -47.33 -1.66 -9.01
N HIS A 51 -48.04 -2.51 -9.74
CA HIS A 51 -49.51 -2.51 -9.85
C HIS A 51 -50.15 -3.84 -9.36
N PRO A 52 -49.79 -4.37 -8.18
CA PRO A 52 -50.18 -5.72 -7.77
C PRO A 52 -51.69 -5.91 -7.53
N THR A 53 -52.42 -4.82 -7.26
CA THR A 53 -53.85 -4.82 -6.91
C THR A 53 -54.74 -4.22 -8.00
N HIS A 54 -54.17 -3.77 -9.12
CA HIS A 54 -54.91 -3.08 -10.16
C HIS A 54 -55.47 -4.05 -11.20
N HIS A 55 -56.54 -3.63 -11.88
CA HIS A 55 -57.05 -4.37 -13.02
C HIS A 55 -56.14 -4.14 -14.23
N ILE A 56 -55.50 -5.21 -14.69
CA ILE A 56 -54.52 -5.19 -15.78
C ILE A 56 -55.01 -6.14 -16.88
N SER A 57 -55.10 -5.63 -18.11
CA SER A 57 -55.47 -6.41 -19.30
C SER A 57 -54.29 -6.55 -20.26
N PRO A 58 -54.05 -7.74 -20.86
CA PRO A 58 -52.97 -7.94 -21.80
C PRO A 58 -53.21 -7.21 -23.12
N ILE A 59 -52.16 -6.72 -23.76
CA ILE A 59 -52.24 -6.14 -25.10
C ILE A 59 -52.18 -7.27 -26.13
N GLY A 60 -53.26 -7.47 -26.87
CA GLY A 60 -53.36 -8.51 -27.89
C GLY A 60 -53.64 -9.89 -27.31
N ASP A 61 -53.06 -10.95 -27.90
CA ASP A 61 -53.29 -12.33 -27.48
C ASP A 61 -52.72 -12.59 -26.06
N PRO A 62 -53.57 -12.96 -25.07
CA PRO A 62 -53.12 -13.26 -23.72
C PRO A 62 -52.05 -14.35 -23.65
N ARG A 63 -52.09 -15.36 -24.54
CA ARG A 63 -51.10 -16.45 -24.55
C ARG A 63 -49.72 -15.93 -24.97
N ALA A 64 -49.65 -15.17 -26.07
CA ALA A 64 -48.43 -14.51 -26.51
C ALA A 64 -47.86 -13.52 -25.47
N CYS A 65 -48.73 -12.79 -24.77
CA CYS A 65 -48.35 -11.87 -23.70
C CYS A 65 -47.70 -12.62 -22.53
N ILE A 66 -48.32 -13.70 -22.04
CA ILE A 66 -47.77 -14.55 -20.98
C ILE A 66 -46.43 -15.15 -21.39
N SER A 67 -46.32 -15.70 -22.61
CA SER A 67 -45.07 -16.26 -23.11
C SER A 67 -43.94 -15.22 -23.18
N SER A 68 -44.26 -14.00 -23.58
CA SER A 68 -43.28 -12.92 -23.66
C SER A 68 -42.85 -12.43 -22.27
N LEU A 69 -43.79 -12.28 -21.33
CA LEU A 69 -43.49 -11.95 -19.93
C LEU A 69 -42.66 -13.05 -19.25
N LEU A 70 -42.96 -14.32 -19.49
CA LEU A 70 -42.19 -15.44 -18.96
C LEU A 70 -40.74 -15.42 -19.49
N ALA A 71 -40.56 -15.14 -20.79
CA ALA A 71 -39.25 -15.00 -21.39
C ALA A 71 -38.47 -13.82 -20.80
N GLU A 72 -39.14 -12.69 -20.55
CA GLU A 72 -38.54 -11.52 -19.90
C GLU A 72 -38.14 -11.82 -18.46
N SER A 73 -39.03 -12.44 -17.67
CA SER A 73 -38.74 -12.83 -16.28
C SER A 73 -37.55 -13.79 -16.20
N ARG A 74 -37.44 -14.78 -17.10
CA ARG A 74 -36.27 -15.67 -17.17
C ARG A 74 -34.98 -14.98 -17.60
N ARG A 75 -35.07 -13.89 -18.37
CA ARG A 75 -33.89 -13.07 -18.69
C ARG A 75 -33.46 -12.27 -17.47
N ASN A 76 -34.41 -11.66 -16.77
CA ASN A 76 -34.15 -10.90 -15.55
C ASN A 76 -33.56 -11.79 -14.44
N GLU A 77 -34.11 -12.99 -14.25
CA GLU A 77 -33.59 -14.00 -13.30
C GLU A 77 -32.12 -14.31 -13.58
N ARG A 78 -31.78 -14.68 -14.83
CA ARG A 78 -30.37 -14.95 -15.22
C ARG A 78 -29.47 -13.73 -15.03
N SER A 79 -29.95 -12.54 -15.39
CA SER A 79 -29.19 -11.31 -15.20
C SER A 79 -28.90 -11.03 -13.71
N ILE A 80 -29.84 -11.33 -12.82
CA ILE A 80 -29.66 -11.20 -11.37
C ILE A 80 -28.66 -12.25 -10.87
N GLU A 81 -28.75 -13.50 -11.34
CA GLU A 81 -27.77 -14.56 -10.99
C GLU A 81 -26.35 -14.16 -11.40
N GLU A 82 -26.16 -13.65 -12.62
CA GLU A 82 -24.88 -13.14 -13.10
C GLU A 82 -24.38 -11.96 -12.25
N ALA A 83 -25.27 -11.05 -11.85
CA ALA A 83 -24.92 -9.93 -10.98
C ALA A 83 -24.50 -10.41 -9.58
N ILE A 84 -25.19 -11.41 -9.01
CA ILE A 84 -24.84 -12.02 -7.72
C ILE A 84 -23.45 -12.65 -7.79
N GLU A 85 -23.17 -13.42 -8.85
CA GLU A 85 -21.86 -14.04 -9.04
C GLU A 85 -20.76 -13.00 -9.23
N SER A 86 -21.03 -11.93 -9.98
CA SER A 86 -20.10 -10.82 -10.16
C SER A 86 -19.78 -10.14 -8.83
N VAL A 87 -20.79 -9.85 -8.00
CA VAL A 87 -20.60 -9.27 -6.67
C VAL A 87 -19.80 -10.20 -5.75
N ARG A 88 -20.06 -11.52 -5.78
CA ARG A 88 -19.28 -12.51 -5.04
C ARG A 88 -17.81 -12.48 -5.45
N ALA A 89 -17.54 -12.55 -6.75
CA ALA A 89 -16.17 -12.48 -7.27
C ALA A 89 -15.48 -11.14 -6.94
N MET A 90 -16.22 -10.03 -6.91
CA MET A 90 -15.71 -8.74 -6.46
C MET A 90 -15.31 -8.77 -4.98
N SER A 91 -16.15 -9.35 -4.11
CA SER A 91 -15.84 -9.50 -2.68
C SER A 91 -14.58 -10.32 -2.46
N GLU A 92 -14.46 -11.46 -3.13
CA GLU A 92 -13.28 -12.33 -3.02
C GLU A 92 -12.00 -11.61 -3.47
N ARG A 93 -12.07 -10.80 -4.53
CA ARG A 93 -10.92 -9.98 -4.98
C ARG A 93 -10.54 -8.92 -3.94
N VAL A 94 -11.51 -8.29 -3.29
CA VAL A 94 -11.24 -7.33 -2.22
C VAL A 94 -10.54 -8.03 -1.05
N ASP A 95 -11.04 -9.17 -0.61
CA ASP A 95 -10.45 -9.94 0.48
C ASP A 95 -9.01 -10.39 0.15
N ALA A 96 -8.79 -10.90 -1.06
CA ALA A 96 -7.47 -11.29 -1.53
C ALA A 96 -6.50 -10.09 -1.59
N SER A 97 -6.98 -8.93 -2.05
CA SER A 97 -6.19 -7.70 -2.10
C SER A 97 -5.79 -7.21 -0.70
N VAL A 98 -6.72 -7.24 0.25
CA VAL A 98 -6.44 -6.88 1.65
C VAL A 98 -5.42 -7.83 2.28
N GLN A 99 -5.56 -9.14 2.05
CA GLN A 99 -4.61 -10.13 2.54
C GLN A 99 -3.20 -9.94 1.94
N ALA A 100 -3.12 -9.68 0.63
CA ALA A 100 -1.86 -9.40 -0.05
C ALA A 100 -1.17 -8.16 0.55
N ALA A 101 -1.88 -7.04 0.66
CA ALA A 101 -1.36 -5.81 1.24
C ALA A 101 -0.91 -5.99 2.70
N ALA A 102 -1.68 -6.72 3.50
CA ALA A 102 -1.30 -7.04 4.88
C ALA A 102 -0.05 -7.91 4.96
N SER A 103 0.16 -8.81 3.99
CA SER A 103 1.36 -9.65 3.92
C SER A 103 2.60 -8.84 3.51
N GLU A 104 2.45 -7.95 2.54
CA GLU A 104 3.53 -7.07 2.07
C GLU A 104 3.96 -6.12 3.19
N LEU A 105 3.00 -5.52 3.90
CA LEU A 105 3.29 -4.66 5.05
C LEU A 105 4.08 -5.42 6.11
N ARG A 106 3.66 -6.64 6.48
CA ARG A 106 4.39 -7.47 7.44
C ARG A 106 5.81 -7.78 6.97
N SER A 107 5.97 -8.16 5.71
CA SER A 107 7.28 -8.45 5.12
C SER A 107 8.21 -7.23 5.16
N LEU A 108 7.71 -6.06 4.76
CA LEU A 108 8.47 -4.81 4.76
C LEU A 108 8.88 -4.39 6.18
N MET A 109 7.98 -4.52 7.16
CA MET A 109 8.28 -4.23 8.55
C MET A 109 9.39 -5.14 9.07
N HIS A 110 9.33 -6.44 8.78
CA HIS A 110 10.40 -7.37 9.16
C HIS A 110 11.73 -7.01 8.51
N LEU A 111 11.75 -6.66 7.22
CA LEU A 111 12.96 -6.21 6.54
C LEU A 111 13.59 -4.98 7.22
N HIS A 112 12.78 -3.96 7.53
CA HIS A 112 13.26 -2.77 8.23
C HIS A 112 13.76 -3.07 9.64
N MET A 113 13.06 -3.92 10.40
CA MET A 113 13.50 -4.35 11.72
C MET A 113 14.86 -5.03 11.65
N SER A 114 15.07 -5.97 10.72
CA SER A 114 16.35 -6.66 10.56
C SER A 114 17.48 -5.69 10.19
N ALA A 115 17.23 -4.74 9.29
CA ALA A 115 18.22 -3.72 8.92
C ALA A 115 18.60 -2.83 10.12
N LEU A 116 17.63 -2.43 10.95
CA LEU A 116 17.87 -1.65 12.15
C LEU A 116 18.64 -2.44 13.22
N GLU A 117 18.31 -3.72 13.40
CA GLU A 117 19.00 -4.61 14.34
C GLU A 117 20.46 -4.83 13.94
N GLU A 118 20.74 -5.03 12.65
CA GLU A 118 22.10 -5.16 12.16
C GLU A 118 22.86 -3.85 12.33
N ARG A 119 22.25 -2.71 11.98
CA ARG A 119 22.89 -1.41 12.19
C ARG A 119 23.20 -1.14 13.66
N LYS A 120 22.32 -1.53 14.57
CA LYS A 120 22.55 -1.45 16.02
C LYS A 120 23.77 -2.29 16.42
N ARG A 121 23.87 -3.53 15.91
CA ARG A 121 24.99 -4.44 16.18
C ARG A 121 26.32 -3.86 15.70
N GLU A 122 26.37 -3.34 14.47
CA GLU A 122 27.56 -2.69 13.92
C GLU A 122 28.01 -1.50 14.79
N LEU A 123 27.07 -0.65 15.22
CA LEU A 123 27.37 0.52 16.05
C LEU A 123 27.92 0.11 17.42
N LEU A 124 27.34 -0.91 18.05
CA LEU A 124 27.85 -1.46 19.32
C LEU A 124 29.27 -2.02 19.15
N GLN A 125 29.53 -2.76 18.08
CA GLN A 125 30.87 -3.28 17.78
C GLN A 125 31.89 -2.14 17.57
N ARG A 126 31.49 -1.05 16.93
CA ARG A 126 32.34 0.15 16.78
C ARG A 126 32.65 0.80 18.12
N VAL A 127 31.65 0.93 19.00
CA VAL A 127 31.84 1.45 20.37
C VAL A 127 32.83 0.58 21.14
N ASP A 128 32.67 -0.74 21.07
CA ASP A 128 33.58 -1.68 21.72
C ASP A 128 35.01 -1.59 21.18
N THR A 129 35.14 -1.47 19.86
CA THR A 129 36.45 -1.29 19.21
C THR A 129 37.13 -0.01 19.71
N ILE A 130 36.40 1.12 19.71
CA ILE A 130 36.91 2.41 20.21
C ILE A 130 37.36 2.27 21.67
N ARG A 131 36.53 1.64 22.51
CA ARG A 131 36.85 1.38 23.92
C ARG A 131 38.14 0.56 24.04
N GLN A 132 38.25 -0.56 23.32
CA GLN A 132 39.43 -1.43 23.36
C GLN A 132 40.70 -0.68 22.92
N THR A 133 40.66 0.06 21.81
CA THR A 133 41.79 0.84 21.33
C THR A 133 42.20 1.92 22.33
N LYS A 134 41.24 2.67 22.90
CA LYS A 134 41.53 3.69 23.91
C LYS A 134 42.14 3.09 25.17
N THR A 135 41.59 2.00 25.69
CA THR A 135 42.14 1.30 26.86
C THR A 135 43.55 0.79 26.59
N LYS A 136 43.80 0.20 25.41
CA LYS A 136 45.15 -0.26 25.02
C LYS A 136 46.15 0.88 24.98
N ASN A 137 45.78 2.02 24.41
CA ASN A 137 46.64 3.20 24.34
C ASN A 137 46.95 3.77 25.74
N LEU A 138 45.93 3.87 26.61
CA LEU A 138 46.11 4.32 27.99
C LEU A 138 47.03 3.38 28.78
N LYS A 139 46.89 2.06 28.59
CA LYS A 139 47.76 1.06 29.23
C LYS A 139 49.21 1.23 28.79
N ALA A 140 49.46 1.37 27.49
CA ALA A 140 50.80 1.61 26.97
C ALA A 140 51.40 2.93 27.49
N GLN A 141 50.60 4.00 27.58
CA GLN A 141 51.04 5.26 28.18
C GLN A 141 51.40 5.08 29.66
N ALA A 142 50.59 4.36 30.44
CA ALA A 142 50.88 4.07 31.84
C ALA A 142 52.16 3.24 32.02
N GLU A 143 52.38 2.23 31.18
CA GLU A 143 53.60 1.42 31.17
C GLU A 143 54.84 2.26 30.84
N ASN A 144 54.76 3.12 29.82
CA ASN A 144 55.86 4.04 29.47
C ASN A 144 56.19 5.02 30.60
N LEU A 145 55.16 5.60 31.25
CA LEU A 145 55.36 6.48 32.40
C LEU A 145 55.98 5.74 33.59
N ALA A 146 55.58 4.48 33.84
CA ALA A 146 56.17 3.66 34.90
C ALA A 146 57.65 3.33 34.63
N LEU A 147 58.00 3.03 33.37
CA LEU A 147 59.39 2.82 32.95
C LEU A 147 60.21 4.10 33.11
N ALA A 148 59.70 5.24 32.63
CA ALA A 148 60.35 6.53 32.78
C ALA A 148 60.59 6.88 34.26
N LYS A 149 59.56 6.72 35.10
CA LYS A 149 59.66 6.93 36.56
C LYS A 149 60.75 6.04 37.18
N THR A 150 60.83 4.77 36.78
CA THR A 150 61.84 3.84 37.30
C THR A 150 63.25 4.28 36.88
N LYS A 151 63.43 4.71 35.63
CA LYS A 151 64.70 5.25 35.13
C LYS A 151 65.12 6.50 35.93
N PHE A 152 64.20 7.46 36.11
CA PHE A 152 64.45 8.64 36.94
C PHE A 152 64.84 8.26 38.37
N ALA A 153 64.10 7.35 39.01
CA ALA A 153 64.39 6.93 40.39
C ALA A 153 65.78 6.25 40.53
N GLN A 154 66.18 5.44 39.55
CA GLN A 154 67.50 4.83 39.51
C GLN A 154 68.60 5.88 39.35
N THR A 155 68.46 6.80 38.39
CA THR A 155 69.44 7.88 38.16
C THR A 155 69.56 8.81 39.36
N ILE A 156 68.44 9.20 39.99
CA ILE A 156 68.45 10.01 41.22
C ILE A 156 69.26 9.30 42.30
N LYS A 157 68.97 8.01 42.56
CA LYS A 157 69.67 7.23 43.58
C LYS A 157 71.17 7.09 43.29
N SER A 158 71.55 6.87 42.03
CA SER A 158 72.96 6.81 41.61
C SER A 158 73.68 8.14 41.84
N VAL A 159 73.03 9.26 41.51
CA VAL A 159 73.61 10.61 41.67
C VAL A 159 73.71 10.99 43.14
N GLU A 160 72.70 10.70 43.96
CA GLU A 160 72.74 10.92 45.41
C GLU A 160 73.90 10.14 46.05
N ALA A 161 74.11 8.88 45.64
CA ALA A 161 75.22 8.07 46.13
C ALA A 161 76.59 8.62 45.70
N ALA A 162 76.74 9.05 44.44
CA ALA A 162 77.97 9.65 43.94
C ALA A 162 78.28 11.01 44.60
N ALA A 163 77.25 11.80 44.90
CA ALA A 163 77.39 13.09 45.58
C ALA A 163 77.79 12.97 47.06
N ALA A 164 77.49 11.83 47.69
CA ALA A 164 77.91 11.54 49.06
C ALA A 164 79.36 11.02 49.16
N GLY A 165 80.00 10.63 48.05
CA GLY A 165 81.39 10.19 47.99
C GLY A 165 82.38 11.34 47.71
N GLU A 166 83.63 11.21 48.15
CA GLU A 166 84.67 12.24 47.97
C GLU A 166 85.36 12.19 46.58
N ASP A 167 85.07 11.20 45.74
CA ASP A 167 85.73 11.00 44.44
C ASP A 167 85.09 11.82 43.30
N SER A 168 85.84 12.81 42.79
CA SER A 168 85.39 13.73 41.73
C SER A 168 85.09 13.06 40.38
N THR A 169 85.63 11.87 40.13
CA THR A 169 85.42 11.09 38.89
C THR A 169 84.01 10.50 38.82
N HIS A 170 83.47 10.03 39.95
CA HIS A 170 82.11 9.51 40.06
C HIS A 170 81.03 10.60 39.87
N LEU A 171 81.32 11.82 40.31
CA LEU A 171 80.46 12.99 40.11
C LEU A 171 80.27 13.36 38.63
N THR A 172 81.32 13.25 37.81
CA THR A 172 81.26 13.59 36.39
C THR A 172 80.41 12.58 35.62
N SER A 173 80.55 11.28 35.94
CA SER A 173 79.71 10.21 35.38
C SER A 173 78.24 10.37 35.79
N ALA A 174 77.97 10.65 37.06
CA ALA A 174 76.62 10.87 37.56
C ALA A 174 75.94 12.09 36.91
N PHE A 175 76.67 13.19 36.71
CA PHE A 175 76.18 14.37 36.00
C PHE A 175 75.78 14.03 34.56
N GLN A 176 76.58 13.22 33.86
CA GLN A 176 76.28 12.82 32.50
C GLN A 176 75.09 11.85 32.40
N GLU A 177 74.92 10.96 33.37
CA GLU A 177 73.71 10.12 33.48
C GLU A 177 72.45 10.98 33.69
N LEU A 178 72.53 12.00 34.54
CA LEU A 178 71.40 12.90 34.83
C LEU A 178 70.96 13.70 33.60
N LEU A 179 71.91 14.11 32.76
CA LEU A 179 71.63 14.73 31.45
C LEU A 179 70.92 13.79 30.46
N GLN A 180 71.11 12.47 30.56
CA GLN A 180 70.46 11.49 29.67
C GLN A 180 69.01 11.14 30.05
N VAL A 181 68.52 11.65 31.17
CA VAL A 181 67.15 11.39 31.64
C VAL A 181 66.32 12.68 31.72
N GLN A 182 66.90 13.87 31.56
CA GLN A 182 66.15 15.12 31.31
C GLN A 182 65.38 15.07 29.99
#